data_AF-A0A4R4X3C4-F1
#
_entry.id   AF-A0A4R4X3C4-F1
#
_cell.length_a   1.000
_cell.length_b   1.000
_cell.length_c   1.000
_cell.angle_alpha   90.00
_cell.angle_beta   90.00
_cell.angle_gamma   90.00
#
_symmetry.space_group_name_H-M   'P 1'
#
loop_
_entity.id
_entity.type
_entity.pdbx_description
1 polymer ?
#
loop_
_entity_poly.entity_id
_entity_poly.type
_entity_poly.pdbx_seq_one_letter_code
_entity_poly.pdbx_strand_id
1 'polypeptide(L)'
;MASWAASSTHARSQPARPAAGGLPFNSGWIVPRPQHRALIRQRVGLTYDQAQARKVADEVIRTEAAAKNDPADLINTALEKLVETGLELPAFSTLDAMASALRAEVNTVICGGIYEWLSEAHRERLLKLLTERGPDGKTLFNRLKQSAELASWSHFKNLAKHLAWVDGLGDSAVWLQEVAAGKVTAGHPRGTPRRR
;
A
#
# COMPACT_ATOMS: atom_id res chain seq x y z
N MET A 1 0.72 42.69 -69.37
CA MET A 1 1.04 43.12 -67.99
C MET A 1 0.40 42.13 -67.03
N ALA A 2 1.22 41.55 -66.14
CA ALA A 2 0.91 40.82 -64.88
C ALA A 2 -0.06 39.61 -64.90
N SER A 3 0.01 38.59 -64.02
CA SER A 3 1.02 37.96 -63.14
C SER A 3 0.28 36.87 -62.32
N TRP A 4 0.85 35.65 -62.24
CA TRP A 4 0.82 34.67 -61.11
C TRP A 4 -0.52 34.02 -60.65
N ALA A 5 -0.68 32.68 -60.71
CA ALA A 5 -0.25 31.62 -59.76
C ALA A 5 -1.15 31.53 -58.51
N ALA A 6 -1.49 30.41 -57.87
CA ALA A 6 -1.37 28.97 -58.07
C ALA A 6 -2.25 28.30 -56.98
N SER A 7 -2.76 27.10 -57.25
CA SER A 7 -3.50 26.23 -56.31
C SER A 7 -2.61 25.70 -55.18
N SER A 8 -3.17 25.37 -54.01
CA SER A 8 -2.45 24.61 -52.96
C SER A 8 -3.35 23.65 -52.20
N THR A 9 -3.33 22.38 -52.63
CA THR A 9 -3.85 21.22 -51.90
C THR A 9 -2.76 20.72 -50.95
N HIS A 10 -2.97 20.79 -49.64
CA HIS A 10 -2.00 20.34 -48.64
C HIS A 10 -2.01 18.81 -48.50
N ALA A 11 -1.07 18.14 -49.18
CA ALA A 11 -0.73 16.75 -48.93
C ALA A 11 0.20 16.64 -47.71
N ARG A 12 -0.16 15.76 -46.78
CA ARG A 12 0.57 15.47 -45.54
C ARG A 12 1.84 14.69 -45.87
N SER A 13 3.00 15.36 -45.85
CA SER A 13 4.31 14.73 -46.10
C SER A 13 4.76 13.92 -44.88
N GLN A 14 4.82 12.59 -45.01
CA GLN A 14 5.65 11.74 -44.15
C GLN A 14 7.10 11.81 -44.66
N PRO A 15 8.11 12.13 -43.83
CA PRO A 15 9.49 12.03 -44.27
C PRO A 15 9.93 10.56 -44.32
N ALA A 16 10.60 10.21 -45.42
CA ALA A 16 11.14 8.89 -45.70
C ALA A 16 12.21 8.45 -44.67
N ARG A 17 12.28 7.15 -44.37
CA ARG A 17 13.37 6.53 -43.60
C ARG A 17 14.69 6.60 -44.39
N PRO A 18 15.80 7.11 -43.83
CA PRO A 18 17.09 7.08 -44.51
C PRO A 18 17.75 5.70 -44.38
N ALA A 19 18.49 5.34 -45.43
CA ALA A 19 19.27 4.11 -45.56
C ALA A 19 20.50 4.08 -44.63
N ALA A 20 20.97 2.86 -44.35
CA ALA A 20 22.09 2.55 -43.48
C ALA A 20 23.40 3.24 -43.91
N GLY A 21 23.68 4.39 -43.31
CA GLY A 21 24.97 5.07 -43.32
C GLY A 21 25.02 5.90 -42.05
N GLY A 22 26.10 5.76 -41.27
CA GLY A 22 26.22 6.29 -39.91
C GLY A 22 25.73 7.73 -39.78
N LEU A 23 24.70 7.93 -38.96
CA LEU A 23 24.14 9.26 -38.71
C LEU A 23 25.15 10.09 -37.89
N PRO A 24 25.47 11.32 -38.30
CA PRO A 24 26.17 12.24 -37.42
C PRO A 24 25.28 12.51 -36.20
N PHE A 25 25.87 12.51 -35.00
CA PHE A 25 25.21 12.88 -33.75
C PHE A 25 24.81 14.37 -33.82
N ASN A 26 23.64 14.65 -34.39
CA ASN A 26 23.09 15.99 -34.49
C ASN A 26 22.31 16.31 -33.20
N SER A 27 22.80 17.28 -32.43
CA SER A 27 22.17 17.79 -31.21
C SER A 27 20.78 18.41 -31.44
N GLY A 28 20.37 18.64 -32.69
CA GLY A 28 19.03 19.11 -33.07
C GLY A 28 17.88 18.14 -32.80
N TRP A 29 18.15 16.88 -32.46
CA TRP A 29 17.12 15.89 -32.08
C TRP A 29 16.95 15.74 -30.56
N ILE A 30 17.74 16.48 -29.76
CA ILE A 30 17.63 16.44 -28.30
C ILE A 30 16.48 17.36 -27.90
N VAL A 31 15.29 16.79 -27.77
CA VAL A 31 14.14 17.50 -27.20
C VAL A 31 14.46 17.80 -25.73
N PRO A 32 14.47 19.07 -25.28
CA PRO A 32 14.68 19.41 -23.89
C PRO A 32 13.74 18.61 -22.97
N ARG A 33 14.25 18.11 -21.84
CA ARG A 33 13.48 17.26 -20.91
C ARG A 33 12.05 17.76 -20.61
N PRO A 34 11.80 19.07 -20.39
CA PRO A 34 10.44 19.58 -20.16
C PRO A 34 9.51 19.39 -21.37
N GLN A 35 10.02 19.63 -22.57
CA GLN A 35 9.27 19.47 -23.83
C GLN A 35 9.02 17.99 -24.13
N HIS A 36 10.01 17.13 -23.87
CA HIS A 36 9.85 15.68 -23.98
C HIS A 36 8.75 15.15 -23.04
N ARG A 37 8.73 15.61 -21.78
CA ARG A 37 7.67 15.26 -20.82
C ARG A 37 6.28 15.74 -21.26
N ALA A 38 6.18 16.95 -21.81
CA ALA A 38 4.92 17.47 -22.33
C ALA A 38 4.36 16.62 -23.49
N LEU A 39 5.21 16.19 -24.42
CA LEU A 39 4.82 15.31 -25.53
C LEU A 39 4.35 13.94 -25.04
N ILE A 40 5.04 13.36 -24.03
CA ILE A 40 4.60 12.10 -23.41
C ILE A 40 3.23 12.27 -22.77
N ARG A 41 3.02 13.33 -21.99
CA ARG A 41 1.71 13.61 -21.36
C ARG A 41 0.60 13.70 -22.38
N GLN A 42 0.82 14.45 -23.47
CA GLN A 42 -0.15 14.56 -24.55
C GLN A 42 -0.44 13.20 -25.21
N ARG A 43 0.58 12.38 -25.42
CA ARG A 43 0.42 11.06 -26.06
C ARG A 43 -0.33 10.06 -25.19
N VAL A 44 -0.08 10.06 -23.89
CA VAL A 44 -0.70 9.14 -22.92
C VAL A 44 -2.05 9.68 -22.41
N GLY A 45 -2.32 10.98 -22.58
CA GLY A 45 -3.54 11.63 -22.08
C GLY A 45 -3.46 11.96 -20.58
N LEU A 46 -2.26 12.18 -20.06
CA LEU A 46 -2.05 12.49 -18.63
C LEU A 46 -2.11 13.98 -18.34
N THR A 47 -2.76 14.33 -17.25
CA THR A 47 -2.77 15.69 -16.71
C THR A 47 -1.68 15.84 -15.64
N TYR A 48 -0.82 16.83 -15.80
CA TYR A 48 0.17 17.17 -14.78
C TYR A 48 -0.47 18.05 -13.72
N ASP A 49 -1.00 17.43 -12.67
CA ASP A 49 -1.43 18.08 -11.45
C ASP A 49 -0.99 17.25 -10.24
N GLN A 50 0.21 17.56 -9.73
CA GLN A 50 0.78 16.86 -8.58
C GLN A 50 0.03 17.14 -7.28
N ALA A 51 -0.63 18.29 -7.16
CA ALA A 51 -1.39 18.61 -5.95
C ALA A 51 -2.66 17.76 -5.90
N GLN A 52 -3.39 17.68 -7.02
CA GLN A 52 -4.56 16.81 -7.11
C GLN A 52 -4.20 15.33 -7.00
N ALA A 53 -3.10 14.88 -7.62
CA ALA A 53 -2.64 13.50 -7.50
C ALA A 53 -2.35 13.14 -6.03
N ARG A 54 -1.70 14.02 -5.26
CA ARG A 54 -1.47 13.79 -3.83
C ARG A 54 -2.77 13.75 -3.04
N LYS A 55 -3.76 14.60 -3.34
CA LYS A 55 -5.06 14.57 -2.66
C LYS A 55 -5.79 13.25 -2.90
N VAL A 56 -5.87 12.81 -4.16
CA VAL A 56 -6.51 11.53 -4.51
C VAL A 56 -5.80 10.36 -3.83
N ALA A 57 -4.46 10.33 -3.84
CA ALA A 57 -3.70 9.30 -3.16
C ALA A 57 -3.93 9.32 -1.64
N ASP A 58 -3.99 10.49 -1.01
CA ASP A 58 -4.27 10.63 0.43
C ASP A 58 -5.62 10.02 0.79
N GLU A 59 -6.69 10.42 0.09
CA GLU A 59 -8.06 9.94 0.34
C GLU A 59 -8.17 8.42 0.19
N VAL A 60 -7.56 7.87 -0.87
CA VAL A 60 -7.56 6.43 -1.13
C VAL A 60 -6.77 5.68 -0.05
N ILE A 61 -5.56 6.15 0.27
CA ILE A 61 -4.72 5.52 1.27
C ILE A 61 -5.39 5.56 2.64
N ARG A 62 -6.01 6.68 3.05
CA ARG A 62 -6.72 6.77 4.34
C ARG A 62 -7.86 5.76 4.42
N THR A 63 -8.65 5.67 3.36
CA THR A 63 -9.78 4.73 3.28
C THR A 63 -9.30 3.29 3.36
N GLU A 64 -8.32 2.92 2.53
CA GLU A 64 -7.77 1.57 2.52
C GLU A 64 -7.02 1.23 3.81
N ALA A 65 -6.33 2.20 4.40
CA ALA A 65 -5.64 2.04 5.68
C ALA A 65 -6.62 1.83 6.83
N ALA A 66 -7.92 2.08 6.69
CA ALA A 66 -8.90 1.67 7.70
C ALA A 66 -9.12 0.15 7.69
N ALA A 67 -8.98 -0.50 6.53
CA ALA A 67 -9.25 -1.93 6.34
C ALA A 67 -8.00 -2.82 6.25
N LYS A 68 -6.87 -2.27 5.79
CA LYS A 68 -5.62 -2.99 5.51
C LYS A 68 -4.45 -2.39 6.28
N ASN A 69 -3.38 -3.16 6.42
CA ASN A 69 -2.17 -2.74 7.12
C ASN A 69 -0.87 -2.96 6.31
N ASP A 70 -0.95 -3.60 5.13
CA ASP A 70 0.21 -3.79 4.25
C ASP A 70 0.45 -2.52 3.41
N PRO A 71 1.62 -1.86 3.52
CA PRO A 71 1.93 -0.68 2.72
C PRO A 71 1.87 -0.94 1.21
N ALA A 72 2.18 -2.16 0.75
CA ALA A 72 2.12 -2.49 -0.67
C ALA A 72 0.67 -2.41 -1.19
N ASP A 73 -0.29 -2.94 -0.43
CA ASP A 73 -1.71 -2.86 -0.79
C ASP A 73 -2.20 -1.42 -0.86
N LEU A 74 -1.78 -0.56 0.09
CA LEU A 74 -2.17 0.86 0.11
C LEU A 74 -1.67 1.61 -1.12
N ILE A 75 -0.40 1.38 -1.49
CA ILE A 75 0.22 2.01 -2.66
C ILE A 75 -0.41 1.48 -3.95
N ASN A 76 -0.68 0.18 -4.04
CA ASN A 76 -1.31 -0.43 -5.21
C ASN A 76 -2.70 0.17 -5.47
N THR A 77 -3.56 0.23 -4.46
CA THR A 77 -4.89 0.85 -4.62
C THR A 77 -4.79 2.34 -4.98
N ALA A 78 -3.83 3.08 -4.40
CA ALA A 78 -3.61 4.48 -4.75
C ALA A 78 -3.15 4.66 -6.20
N LEU A 79 -2.25 3.80 -6.69
CA LEU A 79 -1.78 3.79 -8.07
C LEU A 79 -2.91 3.49 -9.05
N GLU A 80 -3.73 2.47 -8.76
CA GLU A 80 -4.92 2.15 -9.55
C GLU A 80 -5.82 3.38 -9.68
N LYS A 81 -6.11 4.07 -8.56
CA LYS A 81 -6.99 5.23 -8.61
C LYS A 81 -6.39 6.42 -9.36
N LEU A 82 -5.09 6.65 -9.23
CA LEU A 82 -4.41 7.71 -9.97
C LEU A 82 -4.42 7.46 -11.48
N VAL A 83 -4.21 6.21 -11.90
CA VAL A 83 -4.29 5.81 -13.31
C VAL A 83 -5.70 6.00 -13.85
N GLU A 84 -6.74 5.61 -13.10
CA GLU A 84 -8.14 5.85 -13.48
C GLU A 84 -8.47 7.33 -13.68
N THR A 85 -7.92 8.22 -12.83
CA THR A 85 -8.14 9.67 -12.94
C THR A 85 -7.31 10.35 -14.02
N GLY A 86 -6.38 9.63 -14.68
CA GLY A 86 -5.52 10.20 -15.72
C GLY A 86 -4.51 11.23 -15.20
N LEU A 87 -4.15 11.16 -13.92
CA LEU A 87 -3.19 12.07 -13.30
C LEU A 87 -1.77 11.53 -13.42
N GLU A 88 -0.79 12.42 -13.63
CA GLU A 88 0.62 12.02 -13.59
C GLU A 88 0.98 11.52 -12.18
N LEU A 89 1.50 10.30 -12.11
CA LEU A 89 1.87 9.66 -10.85
C LEU A 89 2.92 10.48 -10.09
N PRO A 90 2.75 10.67 -8.77
CA PRO A 90 3.83 11.15 -7.92
C PRO A 90 5.02 10.20 -7.98
N ALA A 91 6.19 10.68 -7.55
CA ALA A 91 7.33 9.81 -7.35
C ALA A 91 6.97 8.69 -6.35
N PHE A 92 7.49 7.47 -6.58
CA PHE A 92 7.24 6.35 -5.69
C PHE A 92 7.59 6.67 -4.23
N SER A 93 8.70 7.37 -3.98
CA SER A 93 9.08 7.82 -2.64
C SER A 93 8.04 8.74 -1.98
N THR A 94 7.28 9.49 -2.77
CA THR A 94 6.17 10.31 -2.26
C THR A 94 5.01 9.42 -1.82
N LEU A 95 4.63 8.43 -2.64
CA LEU A 95 3.56 7.48 -2.31
C LEU A 95 3.93 6.62 -1.09
N ASP A 96 5.17 6.17 -1.01
CA ASP A 96 5.68 5.37 0.12
C ASP A 96 5.69 6.15 1.44
N ALA A 97 6.13 7.42 1.40
CA ALA A 97 6.07 8.30 2.56
C ALA A 97 4.62 8.59 2.99
N MET A 98 3.71 8.83 2.03
CA MET A 98 2.29 9.02 2.32
C MET A 98 1.65 7.77 2.92
N ALA A 99 1.88 6.59 2.32
CA ALA A 99 1.38 5.32 2.84
C ALA A 99 1.85 5.08 4.28
N SER A 100 3.12 5.33 4.55
CA SER A 100 3.69 5.20 5.90
C SER A 100 3.05 6.14 6.91
N ALA A 101 2.93 7.44 6.58
CA ALA A 101 2.37 8.45 7.47
C ALA A 101 0.87 8.21 7.74
N LEU A 102 0.09 8.01 6.68
CA LEU A 102 -1.36 7.83 6.77
C LEU A 102 -1.72 6.52 7.47
N ARG A 103 -0.98 5.43 7.21
CA ARG A 103 -1.14 4.18 7.95
C ARG A 103 -0.87 4.37 9.45
N ALA A 104 0.17 5.12 9.80
CA ALA A 104 0.47 5.42 11.20
C ALA A 104 -0.65 6.22 11.86
N GLU A 105 -1.14 7.29 11.22
CA GLU A 105 -2.25 8.11 11.71
C GLU A 105 -3.52 7.28 11.94
N VAL A 106 -3.95 6.53 10.93
CA VAL A 106 -5.17 5.70 11.02
C VAL A 106 -5.03 4.62 12.10
N ASN A 107 -3.86 3.99 12.21
CA ASN A 107 -3.61 3.01 13.26
C ASN A 107 -3.58 3.64 14.65
N THR A 108 -3.05 4.85 14.81
CA THR A 108 -3.09 5.57 16.09
C THR A 108 -4.53 5.82 16.52
N VAL A 109 -5.40 6.25 15.62
CA VAL A 109 -6.83 6.46 15.92
C VAL A 109 -7.50 5.15 16.34
N ILE A 110 -7.29 4.07 15.58
CA ILE A 110 -7.88 2.76 15.88
C ILE A 110 -7.38 2.22 17.22
N CYS A 111 -6.06 2.26 17.46
CA CYS A 111 -5.48 1.80 18.72
C CYS A 111 -5.95 2.66 19.91
N GLY A 112 -6.14 3.97 19.71
CA GLY A 112 -6.73 4.87 20.70
C GLY A 112 -8.16 4.46 21.06
N GLY A 113 -9.01 4.21 20.06
CA GLY A 113 -10.39 3.74 20.29
C GLY A 113 -10.45 2.41 21.05
N ILE A 114 -9.63 1.42 20.64
CA ILE A 114 -9.52 0.13 21.34
C ILE A 114 -9.09 0.35 22.80
N TYR A 115 -8.11 1.24 23.02
CA TYR A 115 -7.62 1.57 24.36
C TYR A 115 -8.73 2.15 25.22
N GLU A 116 -9.51 3.11 24.72
CA GLU A 116 -10.64 3.72 25.43
C GLU A 116 -11.72 2.70 25.82
N TRP A 117 -11.96 1.70 24.98
CA TRP A 117 -12.97 0.65 25.22
C TRP A 117 -12.53 -0.41 26.23
N LEU A 118 -11.23 -0.65 26.34
CA LEU A 118 -10.67 -1.53 27.35
C LEU A 118 -10.85 -0.89 28.73
N SER A 119 -11.57 -1.57 29.63
CA SER A 119 -11.59 -1.19 31.05
C SER A 119 -10.19 -1.25 31.66
N GLU A 120 -9.96 -0.48 32.73
CA GLU A 120 -8.65 -0.44 33.39
C GLU A 120 -8.16 -1.83 33.83
N ALA A 121 -9.07 -2.67 34.33
CA ALA A 121 -8.76 -4.05 34.70
C ALA A 121 -8.30 -4.91 33.51
N HIS A 122 -8.87 -4.70 32.32
CA HIS A 122 -8.42 -5.38 31.10
C HIS A 122 -7.06 -4.84 30.62
N ARG A 123 -6.84 -3.52 30.70
CA ARG A 123 -5.56 -2.89 30.35
C ARG A 123 -4.43 -3.42 31.23
N GLU A 124 -4.62 -3.42 32.55
CA GLU A 124 -3.65 -3.97 33.50
C GLU A 124 -3.33 -5.43 33.22
N ARG A 125 -4.37 -6.24 32.93
CA ARG A 125 -4.20 -7.66 32.60
C ARG A 125 -3.38 -7.87 31.32
N LEU A 126 -3.65 -7.08 30.27
CA LEU A 126 -2.88 -7.14 29.02
C LEU A 126 -1.44 -6.66 29.21
N LEU A 127 -1.22 -5.60 30.00
CA LEU A 127 0.12 -5.09 30.30
C LEU A 127 0.94 -6.08 31.13
N LYS A 128 0.32 -6.82 32.05
CA LYS A 128 0.98 -7.89 32.81
C LYS A 128 1.56 -8.98 31.92
N LEU A 129 1.00 -9.22 30.72
CA LEU A 129 1.55 -10.19 29.78
C LEU A 129 2.98 -9.84 29.32
N LEU A 130 3.34 -8.55 29.34
CA LEU A 130 4.66 -8.07 28.93
C LEU A 130 5.73 -8.28 30.02
N THR A 131 5.33 -8.45 31.28
CA THR A 131 6.23 -8.51 32.44
C THR A 131 6.23 -9.87 33.12
N GLU A 132 5.07 -10.52 33.23
CA GLU A 132 4.94 -11.86 33.83
C GLU A 132 5.61 -12.91 32.96
N ARG A 133 6.43 -13.76 33.61
CA ARG A 133 7.19 -14.82 32.96
C ARG A 133 6.59 -16.18 33.29
N GLY A 134 6.52 -17.03 32.28
CA GLY A 134 6.19 -18.43 32.43
C GLY A 134 7.34 -19.24 33.03
N PRO A 135 7.10 -20.54 33.29
CA PRO A 135 8.12 -21.48 33.78
C PRO A 135 9.34 -21.62 32.85
N ASP A 136 9.16 -21.29 31.57
CA ASP A 136 10.19 -21.29 30.53
C ASP A 136 11.02 -19.99 30.49
N GLY A 137 10.77 -19.05 31.41
CA GLY A 137 11.45 -17.75 31.51
C GLY A 137 11.02 -16.73 30.46
N LYS A 138 10.10 -17.08 29.55
CA LYS A 138 9.56 -16.18 28.52
C LYS A 138 8.34 -15.44 29.05
N THR A 139 8.09 -14.24 28.52
CA THR A 139 6.89 -13.48 28.88
C THR A 139 5.63 -14.18 28.40
N LEU A 140 4.51 -13.99 29.10
CA LEU A 140 3.22 -14.51 28.65
C LEU A 140 2.80 -13.95 27.27
N PHE A 141 3.29 -12.77 26.90
CA PHE A 141 3.13 -12.23 25.54
C PHE A 141 3.83 -13.07 24.47
N ASN A 142 5.01 -13.64 24.75
CA ASN A 142 5.66 -14.56 23.82
C ASN A 142 4.87 -15.86 23.67
N ARG A 143 4.22 -16.31 24.75
CA ARG A 143 3.30 -17.43 24.72
C ARG A 143 2.06 -17.12 23.89
N LEU A 144 1.49 -15.91 24.00
CA LEU A 144 0.34 -15.46 23.19
C LEU A 144 0.62 -15.52 21.68
N LYS A 145 1.86 -15.28 21.27
CA LYS A 145 2.27 -15.30 19.86
C LYS A 145 2.55 -16.70 19.29
N GLN A 146 2.47 -17.76 20.12
CA GLN A 146 2.80 -19.10 19.63
C GLN A 146 1.78 -19.54 18.58
N SER A 147 2.27 -19.87 17.39
CA SER A 147 1.47 -20.47 16.33
C SER A 147 1.16 -21.93 16.64
N ALA A 148 0.07 -22.44 16.06
CA ALA A 148 -0.26 -23.86 16.14
C ALA A 148 0.87 -24.72 15.56
N GLU A 149 1.20 -25.80 16.26
CA GLU A 149 2.17 -26.80 15.80
C GLU A 149 1.53 -27.80 14.83
N LEU A 150 2.34 -28.68 14.24
CA LEU A 150 1.89 -29.72 13.31
C LEU A 150 0.75 -30.56 13.90
N ALA A 151 -0.19 -31.00 13.06
CA ALA A 151 -1.35 -31.77 13.48
C ALA A 151 -0.94 -33.07 14.18
N SER A 152 -1.06 -33.08 15.50
CA SER A 152 -0.89 -34.21 16.40
C SER A 152 -1.92 -34.09 17.52
N TRP A 153 -2.41 -35.21 18.04
CA TRP A 153 -3.39 -35.23 19.14
C TRP A 153 -2.88 -34.48 20.38
N SER A 154 -1.58 -34.59 20.68
CA SER A 154 -0.96 -33.87 21.79
C SER A 154 -0.92 -32.36 21.53
N HIS A 155 -0.57 -31.94 20.31
CA HIS A 155 -0.56 -30.52 19.93
C HIS A 155 -1.98 -29.93 19.90
N PHE A 156 -2.97 -30.71 19.47
CA PHE A 156 -4.37 -30.31 19.52
C PHE A 156 -4.85 -30.05 20.95
N LYS A 157 -4.55 -30.95 21.89
CA LYS A 157 -4.87 -30.73 23.31
C LYS A 157 -4.16 -29.50 23.89
N ASN A 158 -2.91 -29.26 23.51
CA ASN A 158 -2.16 -28.08 23.93
C ASN A 158 -2.76 -26.80 23.32
N LEU A 159 -3.20 -26.85 22.07
CA LEU A 159 -3.87 -25.74 21.39
C LEU A 159 -5.21 -25.42 22.05
N ALA A 160 -6.01 -26.42 22.41
CA ALA A 160 -7.27 -26.21 23.14
C ALA A 160 -7.05 -25.55 24.51
N LYS A 161 -6.03 -25.99 25.26
CA LYS A 161 -5.63 -25.33 26.52
C LYS A 161 -5.13 -23.91 26.31
N HIS A 162 -4.41 -23.68 25.22
CA HIS A 162 -3.93 -22.35 24.85
C HIS A 162 -5.10 -21.42 24.53
N LEU A 163 -6.07 -21.88 23.73
CA LEU A 163 -7.27 -21.13 23.38
C LEU A 163 -8.08 -20.75 24.63
N ALA A 164 -8.34 -21.71 25.53
CA ALA A 164 -9.04 -21.42 26.79
C ALA A 164 -8.31 -20.40 27.68
N TRP A 165 -6.97 -20.37 27.63
CA TRP A 165 -6.18 -19.35 28.32
C TRP A 165 -6.30 -17.97 27.63
N VAL A 166 -6.29 -17.92 26.30
CA VAL A 166 -6.48 -16.69 25.52
C VAL A 166 -7.88 -16.12 25.76
N ASP A 167 -8.92 -16.95 25.74
CA ASP A 167 -10.31 -16.55 26.01
C ASP A 167 -10.47 -15.98 27.44
N GLY A 168 -9.65 -16.47 28.39
CA GLY A 168 -9.59 -15.96 29.75
C GLY A 168 -8.96 -14.56 29.90
N LEU A 169 -8.38 -13.99 28.83
CA LEU A 169 -7.87 -12.61 28.83
C LEU A 169 -9.00 -11.59 28.70
N GLY A 170 -10.11 -11.96 28.06
CA GLY A 170 -11.29 -11.13 27.87
C GLY A 170 -11.91 -11.29 26.48
N ASP A 171 -13.06 -10.65 26.27
CA ASP A 171 -13.81 -10.76 25.02
C ASP A 171 -13.20 -9.88 23.92
N SER A 172 -12.28 -10.47 23.16
CA SER A 172 -11.64 -9.81 22.03
C SER A 172 -12.61 -9.41 20.91
N ALA A 173 -13.77 -10.05 20.80
CA ALA A 173 -14.77 -9.67 19.80
C ALA A 173 -15.40 -8.32 20.15
N VAL A 174 -15.61 -8.04 21.44
CA VAL A 174 -16.09 -6.73 21.93
C VAL A 174 -15.01 -5.67 21.72
N TRP A 175 -13.74 -5.97 22.01
CA TRP A 175 -12.66 -4.98 21.89
C TRP A 175 -12.35 -4.59 20.45
N LEU A 176 -12.64 -5.48 19.49
CA LEU A 176 -12.32 -5.30 18.07
C LEU A 176 -13.57 -5.07 17.21
N GLN A 177 -14.74 -4.83 17.80
CA GLN A 177 -16.01 -4.76 17.07
C GLN A 177 -16.03 -3.70 15.95
N GLU A 178 -15.33 -2.57 16.14
CA GLU A 178 -15.21 -1.49 15.14
C GLU A 178 -13.94 -1.58 14.29
N VAL A 179 -13.14 -2.64 14.48
CA VAL A 179 -11.92 -2.86 13.71
C VAL A 179 -12.24 -3.72 12.50
N ALA A 180 -11.87 -3.24 11.31
CA ALA A 180 -12.07 -3.98 10.08
C ALA A 180 -11.42 -5.37 10.14
N ALA A 181 -12.19 -6.42 9.79
CA ALA A 181 -11.76 -7.82 9.85
C ALA A 181 -10.47 -8.11 9.05
N GLY A 182 -10.23 -7.38 7.96
CA GLY A 182 -8.99 -7.47 7.18
C GLY A 182 -7.74 -7.14 7.98
N LYS A 183 -7.84 -6.22 8.95
CA LYS A 183 -6.72 -5.89 9.86
C LYS A 183 -6.46 -6.97 10.90
N VAL A 184 -7.51 -7.61 11.39
CA VAL A 184 -7.41 -8.65 12.42
C VAL A 184 -6.81 -9.94 11.86
N THR A 185 -7.18 -10.29 10.63
CA THR A 185 -6.78 -11.55 9.98
C THR A 185 -5.41 -11.51 9.30
N ALA A 186 -4.93 -10.32 8.88
CA ALA A 186 -3.63 -10.16 8.22
C ALA A 186 -2.41 -10.53 9.10
N GLY A 187 -2.59 -10.71 10.41
CA GLY A 187 -1.56 -11.18 11.33
C GLY A 187 -1.22 -12.68 11.22
N HIS A 188 -1.96 -13.47 10.43
CA HIS A 188 -1.62 -14.88 10.20
C HIS A 188 -0.46 -14.97 9.20
N PRO A 189 0.74 -15.43 9.59
CA PRO A 189 1.77 -15.75 8.61
C PRO A 189 1.21 -16.84 7.70
N ARG A 190 1.02 -16.52 6.42
CA ARG A 190 0.69 -17.53 5.41
C ARG A 190 1.79 -18.58 5.48
N GLY A 191 1.51 -19.73 6.09
CA GLY A 191 2.46 -20.81 6.25
C GLY A 191 2.99 -21.18 4.87
N THR A 192 4.24 -20.84 4.58
CA THR A 192 4.91 -21.33 3.40
C THR A 192 5.08 -22.84 3.59
N PRO A 193 4.53 -23.70 2.72
CA PRO A 193 4.83 -25.11 2.81
C PRO A 193 6.32 -25.26 2.53
N ARG A 194 7.09 -25.68 3.55
CA ARG A 194 8.47 -26.11 3.39
C ARG A 194 8.47 -27.21 2.33
N ARG A 195 9.03 -26.91 1.16
CA ARG A 195 9.36 -27.92 0.15
C ARG A 195 10.28 -28.95 0.82
N ARG A 196 9.86 -30.21 0.77
CA ARG A 196 10.73 -31.36 1.04
C ARG A 196 11.78 -31.48 -0.05
#